data_AF-A0A0R0KDQ2-F1
#
_entry.id   AF-A0A0R0KDQ2-F1
#
_cell.length_a   1.000
_cell.length_b   1.000
_cell.length_c   1.000
_cell.angle_alpha   90.00
_cell.angle_beta   90.00
_cell.angle_gamma   90.00
#
_symmetry.space_group_name_H-M   'P 1'
#
loop_
_entity.id
_entity.type
_entity.pdbx_description
1 polymer ?
#
loop_
_entity_poly.entity_id
_entity_poly.type
_entity_poly.pdbx_seq_one_letter_code
_entity_poly.pdbx_strand_id
1 'polypeptide(L)'
;MNFSVNNCYASIEILNGLNYPKGKDDLEFSLGISDLDLALCERERYQVYDNVESGSLMKQLMDMRYDNVGGVREFIMKMVNIRTKLKSHKIDFNKKFIVEHALNCLFADFTQIKIAYNTIGQKWTMNDLITKCVAEEEKLKKEKSDIALLSVHSKPTSGKGHWKNTKSTSNASNKYQDYGKPGKVSNKM
;
A
#
# COMPACT_ATOMS: atom_id res chain seq x y z
N MET A 1 -12.16 22.86 -25.54
CA MET A 1 -12.59 22.90 -26.96
C MET A 1 -14.11 22.93 -26.97
N ASN A 2 -14.73 23.81 -27.76
CA ASN A 2 -16.18 23.92 -27.81
C ASN A 2 -16.69 23.11 -29.00
N PHE A 3 -17.35 21.98 -28.75
CA PHE A 3 -18.11 21.29 -29.78
C PHE A 3 -19.43 22.04 -30.00
N SER A 4 -19.55 22.70 -31.15
CA SER A 4 -20.81 23.27 -31.61
C SER A 4 -21.69 22.14 -32.14
N VAL A 5 -22.78 21.82 -31.44
CA VAL A 5 -23.79 20.87 -31.95
C VAL A 5 -24.52 21.56 -33.10
N ASN A 6 -24.15 21.21 -34.33
CA ASN A 6 -24.63 21.91 -35.51
C ASN A 6 -26.10 21.58 -35.77
N ASN A 7 -26.97 22.59 -35.72
CA ASN A 7 -28.43 22.40 -35.67
C ASN A 7 -29.03 22.14 -37.07
N CYS A 8 -28.94 20.90 -37.56
CA CYS A 8 -29.33 20.50 -38.92
C CYS A 8 -30.84 20.51 -39.24
N TYR A 9 -31.70 21.10 -38.40
CA TYR A 9 -33.15 21.16 -38.61
C TYR A 9 -33.63 22.07 -39.76
N ALA A 10 -32.73 22.73 -40.49
CA ALA A 10 -33.06 23.83 -41.39
C ALA A 10 -33.73 23.46 -42.74
N SER A 11 -33.61 22.22 -43.21
CA SER A 11 -34.06 21.82 -44.57
C SER A 11 -34.54 20.36 -44.69
N ILE A 12 -35.30 19.84 -43.71
CA ILE A 12 -35.90 18.50 -43.84
C ILE A 12 -37.04 18.55 -44.87
N GLU A 13 -36.79 18.03 -46.07
CA GLU A 13 -37.81 17.88 -47.11
C GLU A 13 -38.95 16.96 -46.61
N ILE A 14 -40.20 17.41 -46.68
CA ILE A 14 -41.36 16.60 -46.25
C ILE A 14 -41.42 15.33 -47.12
N LEU A 15 -41.31 14.16 -46.47
CA LEU A 15 -41.38 12.86 -47.13
C LEU A 15 -42.69 12.73 -47.93
N ASN A 16 -42.54 12.71 -49.25
CA ASN A 16 -43.60 12.48 -50.21
C ASN A 16 -43.23 11.27 -51.09
N GLY A 17 -44.19 10.77 -51.88
CA GLY A 17 -43.98 9.57 -52.70
C GLY A 17 -42.89 9.69 -53.78
N LEU A 18 -42.43 10.90 -54.11
CA LEU A 18 -41.33 11.13 -55.06
C LEU A 18 -39.96 11.15 -54.38
N ASN A 19 -39.87 11.62 -53.14
CA ASN A 19 -38.62 11.77 -52.39
C ASN A 19 -38.32 10.61 -51.43
N TYR A 20 -39.27 9.69 -51.21
CA TYR A 20 -39.12 8.58 -50.26
C TYR A 20 -37.84 7.75 -50.42
N PRO A 21 -37.37 7.37 -51.64
CA PRO A 21 -36.13 6.60 -51.79
C PRO A 21 -34.92 7.37 -51.27
N LYS A 22 -34.72 8.62 -51.73
CA LYS A 22 -33.62 9.49 -51.29
C LYS A 22 -33.69 9.73 -49.77
N GLY A 23 -34.86 10.10 -49.24
CA GLY A 23 -35.04 10.33 -47.80
C GLY A 23 -34.83 9.09 -46.94
N LYS A 24 -35.03 7.88 -47.48
CA LYS A 24 -34.66 6.61 -46.83
C LYS A 24 -33.14 6.42 -46.85
N ASP A 25 -32.49 6.64 -47.99
CA ASP A 25 -31.05 6.41 -48.16
C ASP A 25 -30.23 7.45 -47.35
N ASP A 26 -30.66 8.72 -47.32
CA ASP A 26 -30.11 9.79 -46.46
C ASP A 26 -30.23 9.43 -44.97
N LEU A 27 -31.36 8.82 -44.56
CA LEU A 27 -31.59 8.36 -43.17
C LEU A 27 -30.73 7.13 -42.82
N GLU A 28 -30.62 6.16 -43.73
CA GLU A 28 -29.81 4.95 -43.54
C GLU A 28 -28.31 5.29 -43.45
N PHE A 29 -27.85 6.23 -44.29
CA PHE A 29 -26.51 6.82 -44.19
C PHE A 29 -26.30 7.55 -42.85
N SER A 30 -27.24 8.41 -42.44
CA SER A 30 -27.14 9.18 -41.20
C SER A 30 -27.12 8.28 -39.95
N LEU A 31 -27.89 7.19 -39.97
CA LEU A 31 -27.86 6.15 -38.93
C LEU A 31 -26.50 5.43 -38.92
N GLY A 32 -26.00 4.98 -40.07
CA GLY A 32 -24.70 4.30 -40.17
C GLY A 32 -23.51 5.15 -39.70
N ILE A 33 -23.54 6.47 -39.93
CA ILE A 33 -22.55 7.41 -39.35
C ILE A 33 -22.71 7.49 -37.83
N SER A 34 -23.95 7.57 -37.31
CA SER A 34 -24.22 7.65 -35.88
C SER A 34 -23.77 6.40 -35.11
N ASP A 35 -23.99 5.21 -35.69
CA ASP A 35 -23.54 3.93 -35.13
C ASP A 35 -22.01 3.78 -35.18
N LEU A 36 -21.36 4.31 -36.23
CA LEU A 36 -19.89 4.34 -36.35
C LEU A 36 -19.27 5.27 -35.30
N ASP A 37 -19.79 6.49 -35.14
CA ASP A 37 -19.35 7.44 -34.11
C ASP A 37 -19.55 6.89 -32.69
N LEU A 38 -20.67 6.18 -32.44
CA LEU A 38 -20.91 5.49 -31.18
C LEU A 38 -19.86 4.39 -30.94
N ALA A 39 -19.60 3.52 -31.93
CA ALA A 39 -18.63 2.43 -31.81
C ALA A 39 -17.18 2.92 -31.63
N LEU A 40 -16.82 4.08 -32.22
CA LEU A 40 -15.55 4.75 -32.00
C LEU A 40 -15.47 5.37 -30.60
N CYS A 41 -16.50 6.09 -30.17
CA CYS A 41 -16.61 6.67 -28.83
C CYS A 41 -16.52 5.61 -27.73
N GLU A 42 -17.22 4.48 -27.88
CA GLU A 42 -17.10 3.36 -26.93
C GLU A 42 -15.68 2.79 -26.90
N ARG A 43 -15.06 2.52 -28.05
CA ARG A 43 -13.68 2.02 -28.15
C ARG A 43 -12.69 2.94 -27.42
N GLU A 44 -12.77 4.25 -27.64
CA GLU A 44 -11.91 5.22 -26.98
C GLU A 44 -12.16 5.26 -25.46
N ARG A 45 -13.42 5.25 -25.03
CA ARG A 45 -13.77 5.24 -23.60
C ARG A 45 -13.32 3.96 -22.90
N TYR A 46 -13.43 2.80 -23.55
CA TYR A 46 -12.87 1.55 -23.04
C TYR A 46 -11.34 1.63 -22.95
N GLN A 47 -10.65 2.17 -23.96
CA GLN A 47 -9.19 2.32 -23.92
C GLN A 47 -8.72 3.30 -22.83
N VAL A 48 -9.39 4.44 -22.66
CA VAL A 48 -9.10 5.39 -21.59
C VAL A 48 -9.36 4.77 -20.21
N TYR A 49 -10.45 4.01 -20.05
CA TYR A 49 -10.73 3.27 -18.82
C TYR A 49 -9.66 2.20 -18.51
N ASP A 50 -9.29 1.38 -19.50
CA ASP A 50 -8.24 0.34 -19.40
C ASP A 50 -6.88 0.94 -19.00
N ASN A 51 -6.52 2.09 -19.59
CA ASN A 51 -5.33 2.86 -19.23
C ASN A 51 -5.38 3.42 -17.79
N VAL A 52 -6.56 3.86 -17.32
CA VAL A 52 -6.73 4.42 -15.97
C VAL A 52 -6.80 3.33 -14.90
N GLU A 53 -7.48 2.20 -15.13
CA GLU A 53 -7.46 1.07 -14.19
C GLU A 53 -6.07 0.45 -14.11
N SER A 54 -5.41 0.19 -15.24
CA SER A 54 -4.05 -0.36 -15.24
C SER A 54 -3.03 0.57 -14.59
N GLY A 55 -3.12 1.89 -14.81
CA GLY A 55 -2.31 2.89 -14.11
C GLY A 55 -2.58 2.94 -12.60
N SER A 56 -3.85 2.84 -12.18
CA SER A 56 -4.24 2.76 -10.77
C SER A 56 -3.71 1.47 -10.10
N LEU A 57 -3.83 0.33 -10.77
CA LEU A 57 -3.32 -0.95 -10.30
C LEU A 57 -1.78 -0.98 -10.24
N MET A 58 -1.11 -0.37 -11.22
CA MET A 58 0.35 -0.19 -11.23
C MET A 58 0.80 0.60 -10.01
N LYS A 59 0.15 1.74 -9.74
CA LYS A 59 0.43 2.55 -8.54
C LYS A 59 0.16 1.74 -7.26
N GLN A 60 -0.99 1.08 -7.15
CA GLN A 60 -1.34 0.23 -6.00
C GLN A 60 -0.37 -0.94 -5.80
N LEU A 61 0.28 -1.44 -6.85
CA LEU A 61 1.33 -2.45 -6.73
C LEU A 61 2.61 -1.85 -6.15
N MET A 62 3.07 -0.70 -6.67
CA MET A 62 4.36 -0.10 -6.27
C MET A 62 4.31 0.58 -4.90
N ASP A 63 3.21 1.27 -4.57
CA ASP A 63 3.02 1.95 -3.27
C ASP A 63 2.75 0.96 -2.12
N MET A 64 2.51 -0.32 -2.42
CA MET A 64 2.15 -1.33 -1.42
C MET A 64 3.28 -1.59 -0.42
N ARG A 65 2.98 -1.52 0.88
CA ARG A 65 3.87 -1.86 1.99
C ARG A 65 3.10 -2.68 3.02
N TYR A 66 3.78 -3.59 3.71
CA TYR A 66 3.18 -4.29 4.84
C TYR A 66 3.22 -3.38 6.06
N ASP A 67 2.07 -3.26 6.73
CA ASP A 67 1.79 -2.33 7.84
C ASP A 67 1.55 -3.07 9.17
N ASN A 68 1.74 -4.40 9.19
CA ASN A 68 1.35 -5.30 10.27
C ASN A 68 -0.17 -5.32 10.57
N VAL A 69 -1.04 -4.88 9.64
CA VAL A 69 -2.50 -4.92 9.78
C VAL A 69 -3.08 -6.06 8.92
N GLY A 70 -3.64 -7.06 9.61
CA GLY A 70 -4.00 -8.34 8.99
C GLY A 70 -2.81 -9.28 8.87
N GLY A 71 -3.03 -10.46 8.29
CA GLY A 71 -1.99 -11.47 8.10
C GLY A 71 -1.11 -11.23 6.88
N VAL A 72 0.11 -11.75 6.93
CA VAL A 72 1.09 -11.65 5.83
C VAL A 72 0.62 -12.41 4.58
N ARG A 73 -0.20 -13.44 4.78
CA ARG A 73 -0.86 -14.21 3.70
C ARG A 73 -1.83 -13.35 2.91
N GLU A 74 -2.68 -12.59 3.58
CA GLU A 74 -3.69 -11.72 2.98
C GLU A 74 -3.02 -10.57 2.22
N PHE A 75 -1.94 -10.02 2.78
CA PHE A 75 -1.08 -9.05 2.11
C PHE A 75 -0.49 -9.58 0.80
N ILE A 76 0.16 -10.76 0.82
CA ILE A 76 0.75 -11.35 -0.38
C ILE A 76 -0.34 -11.72 -1.40
N MET A 77 -1.49 -12.24 -0.97
CA MET A 77 -2.62 -12.54 -1.85
C MET A 77 -3.19 -11.28 -2.53
N LYS A 78 -3.25 -10.14 -1.83
CA LYS A 78 -3.63 -8.84 -2.40
C LYS A 78 -2.67 -8.44 -3.53
N MET A 79 -1.37 -8.62 -3.34
CA MET A 79 -0.36 -8.35 -4.37
C MET A 79 -0.50 -9.29 -5.60
N VAL A 80 -0.75 -10.58 -5.39
CA VAL A 80 -1.01 -11.55 -6.48
C VAL A 80 -2.27 -11.19 -7.26
N ASN A 81 -3.33 -10.74 -6.58
CA ASN A 81 -4.57 -10.30 -7.21
C ASN A 81 -4.34 -9.08 -8.12
N ILE A 82 -3.66 -8.04 -7.62
CA ILE A 82 -3.30 -6.85 -8.40
C ILE A 82 -2.46 -7.22 -9.64
N ARG A 83 -1.45 -8.10 -9.47
CA ARG A 83 -0.66 -8.62 -10.61
C ARG A 83 -1.53 -9.37 -11.63
N THR A 84 -2.51 -10.13 -11.16
CA THR A 84 -3.43 -10.90 -12.04
C THR A 84 -4.33 -9.97 -12.84
N LYS A 85 -4.85 -8.89 -12.23
CA LYS A 85 -5.57 -7.82 -12.95
C LYS A 85 -4.68 -7.10 -13.96
N LEU A 86 -3.46 -6.72 -13.57
CA LEU A 86 -2.49 -6.09 -14.49
C LEU A 86 -2.21 -6.98 -15.72
N LYS A 87 -2.17 -8.31 -15.53
CA LYS A 87 -2.05 -9.26 -16.65
C LYS A 87 -3.26 -9.26 -17.61
N SER A 88 -4.50 -9.04 -17.16
CA SER A 88 -5.63 -8.83 -18.07
C SER A 88 -5.50 -7.54 -18.89
N HIS A 89 -4.96 -6.47 -18.31
CA HIS A 89 -4.56 -5.25 -19.04
C HIS A 89 -3.26 -5.41 -19.85
N LYS A 90 -2.87 -6.65 -20.19
CA LYS A 90 -1.66 -7.02 -20.96
C LYS A 90 -0.30 -6.69 -20.28
N ILE A 91 -0.29 -6.24 -19.02
CA ILE A 91 0.92 -5.96 -18.23
C ILE A 91 1.27 -7.20 -17.37
N ASP A 92 2.00 -8.17 -17.95
CA ASP A 92 2.50 -9.33 -17.17
C ASP A 92 3.90 -9.09 -16.60
N PHE A 93 4.02 -9.19 -15.28
CA PHE A 93 5.30 -9.13 -14.57
C PHE A 93 5.94 -10.50 -14.44
N ASN A 94 7.26 -10.59 -14.63
CA ASN A 94 8.02 -11.80 -14.35
C ASN A 94 7.75 -12.30 -12.91
N LYS A 95 7.54 -13.62 -12.74
CA LYS A 95 7.35 -14.27 -11.43
C LYS A 95 8.44 -13.87 -10.43
N LYS A 96 9.70 -13.76 -10.91
CA LYS A 96 10.84 -13.32 -10.09
C LYS A 96 10.63 -11.90 -9.52
N PHE A 97 10.26 -10.94 -10.37
CA PHE A 97 10.04 -9.55 -9.95
C PHE A 97 8.98 -9.43 -8.85
N ILE A 98 7.86 -10.13 -8.96
CA ILE A 98 6.78 -10.01 -7.96
C ILE A 98 7.16 -10.67 -6.63
N VAL A 99 7.99 -11.72 -6.64
CA VAL A 99 8.60 -12.26 -5.42
C VAL A 99 9.56 -11.24 -4.80
N GLU A 100 10.48 -10.66 -5.58
CA GLU A 100 11.42 -9.63 -5.11
C GLU A 100 10.71 -8.36 -4.61
N HIS A 101 9.59 -7.98 -5.23
CA HIS A 101 8.75 -6.87 -4.78
C HIS A 101 8.05 -7.20 -3.47
N ALA A 102 7.36 -8.34 -3.36
CA ALA A 102 6.72 -8.78 -2.12
C ALA A 102 7.71 -8.83 -0.95
N LEU A 103 8.90 -9.40 -1.18
CA LEU A 103 10.03 -9.41 -0.24
C LEU A 103 10.38 -7.97 0.20
N ASN A 104 10.62 -7.04 -0.73
CA ASN A 104 10.95 -5.64 -0.40
C ASN A 104 9.84 -4.91 0.36
N CYS A 105 8.57 -5.20 0.09
CA CYS A 105 7.43 -4.59 0.77
C CYS A 105 7.25 -5.09 2.22
N LEU A 106 7.74 -6.30 2.54
CA LEU A 106 7.62 -6.99 3.82
C LEU A 106 8.76 -6.71 4.82
N PHE A 107 9.98 -6.46 4.34
CA PHE A 107 11.20 -6.64 5.14
C PHE A 107 11.58 -5.52 6.13
N ALA A 108 10.60 -4.94 6.82
CA ALA A 108 10.85 -4.25 8.09
C ALA A 108 11.07 -5.27 9.22
N ASP A 109 10.10 -6.17 9.42
CA ASP A 109 10.09 -7.11 10.55
C ASP A 109 10.69 -8.49 10.22
N PHE A 110 10.50 -8.99 9.00
CA PHE A 110 10.82 -10.38 8.60
C PHE A 110 12.30 -10.60 8.21
N THR A 111 13.25 -10.08 8.98
CA THR A 111 14.69 -10.09 8.66
C THR A 111 15.26 -11.49 8.39
N GLN A 112 14.84 -12.51 9.16
CA GLN A 112 15.30 -13.89 9.02
C GLN A 112 14.91 -14.50 7.66
N ILE A 113 13.72 -14.14 7.16
CA ILE A 113 13.20 -14.59 5.85
C ILE A 113 13.99 -13.95 4.69
N LYS A 114 14.50 -12.72 4.86
CA LYS A 114 15.42 -12.08 3.89
C LYS A 114 16.75 -12.81 3.79
N ILE A 115 17.30 -13.23 4.93
CA ILE A 115 18.52 -14.04 4.99
C ILE A 115 18.28 -15.40 4.34
N ALA A 116 17.15 -16.05 4.63
CA ALA A 116 16.77 -17.33 4.03
C ALA A 116 16.62 -17.25 2.50
N TYR A 117 15.99 -16.20 1.95
CA TYR A 117 15.88 -16.00 0.50
C TYR A 117 17.25 -15.88 -0.16
N ASN A 118 18.12 -15.04 0.39
CA ASN A 118 19.47 -14.81 -0.13
C ASN A 118 20.36 -16.07 -0.05
N THR A 119 20.22 -16.86 1.02
CA THR A 119 21.09 -18.02 1.29
C THR A 119 20.69 -19.27 0.51
N ILE A 120 19.39 -19.50 0.30
CA ILE A 120 18.89 -20.78 -0.23
C ILE A 120 19.11 -20.90 -1.75
N GLY A 121 19.27 -19.80 -2.49
CA GLY A 121 19.61 -19.79 -3.93
C GLY A 121 18.52 -20.32 -4.89
N GLN A 122 17.58 -21.11 -4.39
CA GLN A 122 16.43 -21.61 -5.13
C GLN A 122 15.42 -20.49 -5.42
N LYS A 123 14.83 -20.52 -6.62
CA LYS A 123 13.79 -19.55 -7.04
C LYS A 123 12.48 -19.83 -6.31
N TRP A 124 12.23 -19.16 -5.20
CA TRP A 124 10.96 -19.27 -4.46
C TRP A 124 9.78 -18.92 -5.37
N THR A 125 8.70 -19.69 -5.29
CA THR A 125 7.39 -19.28 -5.81
C THR A 125 6.68 -18.35 -4.82
N MET A 126 5.52 -17.82 -5.19
CA MET A 126 4.72 -17.03 -4.23
C MET A 126 4.15 -17.89 -3.10
N ASN A 127 3.85 -19.16 -3.37
CA ASN A 127 3.39 -20.10 -2.34
C ASN A 127 4.52 -20.36 -1.33
N ASP A 128 5.75 -20.54 -1.83
CA ASP A 128 6.96 -20.67 -1.00
C ASP A 128 7.21 -19.45 -0.11
N LEU A 129 6.88 -18.25 -0.58
CA LEU A 129 6.96 -17.02 0.21
C LEU A 129 5.86 -16.98 1.27
N ILE A 130 4.60 -17.21 0.90
CA ILE A 130 3.46 -17.25 1.83
C ILE A 130 3.74 -18.24 2.96
N THR A 131 4.12 -19.49 2.66
CA THR A 131 4.37 -20.52 3.67
C THR A 131 5.46 -20.12 4.66
N LYS A 132 6.58 -19.55 4.17
CA LYS A 132 7.69 -19.14 5.05
C LYS A 132 7.36 -17.88 5.85
N CYS A 133 6.70 -16.89 5.24
CA CYS A 133 6.29 -15.68 5.93
C CYS A 133 5.24 -15.95 7.02
N VAL A 134 4.24 -16.80 6.78
CA VAL A 134 3.22 -17.17 7.79
C VAL A 134 3.87 -17.89 8.98
N ALA A 135 4.82 -18.80 8.74
CA ALA A 135 5.54 -19.47 9.82
C ALA A 135 6.35 -18.51 10.69
N GLU A 136 6.99 -17.49 10.08
CA GLU A 136 7.70 -16.45 10.82
C GLU A 136 6.75 -15.47 11.52
N GLU A 137 5.57 -15.18 10.94
CA GLU A 137 4.55 -14.32 11.55
C GLU A 137 4.04 -14.91 12.87
N GLU A 138 3.71 -16.21 12.89
CA GLU A 138 3.26 -16.92 14.10
C GLU A 138 4.37 -17.02 15.16
N LYS A 139 5.63 -17.21 14.73
CA LYS A 139 6.80 -17.17 15.62
C LYS A 139 6.98 -15.78 16.24
N LEU A 140 6.91 -14.71 15.47
CA LEU A 140 7.02 -13.32 15.96
C LEU A 140 5.86 -12.96 16.90
N LYS A 141 4.64 -13.47 16.68
CA LYS A 141 3.51 -13.35 17.62
C LYS A 141 3.83 -14.05 18.95
N LYS A 142 4.36 -15.27 18.90
CA LYS A 142 4.74 -16.02 20.10
C LYS A 142 5.86 -15.32 20.89
N GLU A 143 6.94 -14.92 20.22
CA GLU A 143 8.07 -14.22 20.86
C GLU A 143 7.60 -12.94 21.58
N LYS A 144 6.69 -12.15 20.97
CA LYS A 144 6.05 -10.98 21.61
C LYS A 144 5.22 -11.36 22.85
N SER A 145 4.49 -12.46 22.81
CA SER A 145 3.72 -12.99 23.95
C SER A 145 4.62 -13.45 25.10
N ASP A 146 5.70 -14.18 24.80
CA ASP A 146 6.63 -14.71 25.82
C ASP A 146 7.38 -13.56 26.54
N ILE A 147 7.77 -12.50 25.81
CA ILE A 147 8.34 -11.27 26.39
C ILE A 147 7.33 -10.54 27.31
N ALA A 148 6.06 -10.45 26.90
CA ALA A 148 5.01 -9.84 27.71
C ALA A 148 4.71 -10.64 28.99
N LEU A 149 4.74 -11.98 28.91
CA LEU A 149 4.58 -12.84 30.08
C LEU A 149 5.72 -12.66 31.08
N LEU A 150 6.97 -12.55 30.59
CA LEU A 150 8.15 -12.31 31.41
C LEU A 150 8.10 -10.95 32.13
N SER A 151 7.66 -9.87 31.48
CA SER A 151 7.61 -8.54 32.09
C SER A 151 6.56 -8.42 33.22
N VAL A 152 5.48 -9.21 33.15
CA VAL A 152 4.50 -9.33 34.25
C VAL A 152 5.05 -10.15 35.42
N HIS A 153 5.88 -11.17 35.15
CA HIS A 153 6.43 -12.06 36.18
C HIS A 153 7.76 -11.59 36.77
N SER A 154 8.43 -10.62 36.17
CA SER A 154 9.55 -9.90 36.78
C SER A 154 9.09 -9.06 37.97
N LYS A 155 8.93 -9.73 39.12
CA LYS A 155 8.77 -9.09 40.43
C LYS A 155 9.85 -8.01 40.57
N PRO A 156 9.52 -6.79 41.06
CA PRO A 156 10.54 -5.82 41.38
C PRO A 156 11.43 -6.41 42.47
N THR A 157 12.66 -6.80 42.11
CA THR A 157 13.69 -7.18 43.05
C THR A 157 14.13 -5.93 43.78
N SER A 158 13.37 -5.57 44.83
CA SER A 158 13.68 -4.47 45.71
C SER A 158 15.02 -4.74 46.38
N GLY A 159 16.07 -4.16 45.79
CA GLY A 159 17.42 -4.24 46.34
C GLY A 159 17.37 -3.78 47.78
N LYS A 160 17.69 -4.69 48.72
CA LYS A 160 17.71 -4.39 50.15
C LYS A 160 18.90 -3.49 50.48
N GLY A 161 18.81 -2.22 50.10
CA GLY A 161 19.69 -1.15 50.52
C GLY A 161 19.66 -1.07 52.04
N HIS A 162 20.65 -1.68 52.68
CA HIS A 162 20.69 -1.88 54.13
C HIS A 162 21.11 -0.60 54.86
N TRP A 163 20.26 0.43 54.80
CA TRP A 163 20.46 1.67 55.55
C TRP A 163 20.24 1.43 57.05
N LYS A 164 21.30 0.97 57.73
CA LYS A 164 21.36 0.96 59.20
C LYS A 164 21.39 2.40 59.72
N ASN A 165 20.27 2.84 60.28
CA ASN A 165 20.10 4.18 60.85
C ASN A 165 20.68 4.22 62.28
N THR A 166 22.00 4.40 62.42
CA THR A 166 22.69 4.47 63.70
C THR A 166 22.60 5.87 64.31
N LYS A 167 21.58 6.09 65.17
CA LYS A 167 21.45 7.30 65.99
C LYS A 167 22.32 7.22 67.26
N SER A 168 23.46 7.91 67.28
CA SER A 168 24.26 8.33 68.47
C SER A 168 25.65 8.79 68.00
N THR A 169 26.34 9.81 68.53
CA THR A 169 25.98 11.04 69.28
C THR A 169 27.24 11.94 69.29
N SER A 170 27.12 13.21 69.70
CA SER A 170 28.23 14.10 70.16
C SER A 170 29.38 14.52 69.20
N ASN A 171 29.38 15.83 68.89
CA ASN A 171 30.50 16.81 68.98
C ASN A 171 31.37 17.22 67.75
N ALA A 172 31.68 18.54 67.75
CA ALA A 172 32.65 19.35 66.96
C ALA A 172 32.51 19.34 65.41
N SER A 173 32.13 20.43 64.70
CA SER A 173 32.78 21.77 64.53
C SER A 173 34.19 21.68 63.91
N ASN A 174 34.60 22.32 62.80
CA ASN A 174 34.31 23.60 62.09
C ASN A 174 34.67 23.41 60.57
N LYS A 175 34.48 24.28 59.55
CA LYS A 175 33.72 25.54 59.24
C LYS A 175 33.88 25.86 57.72
N TYR A 176 32.85 26.47 57.08
CA TYR A 176 32.95 27.40 55.90
C TYR A 176 33.61 26.86 54.58
N GLN A 177 33.50 27.44 53.36
CA GLN A 177 32.63 28.41 52.63
C GLN A 177 33.01 28.35 51.11
N ASP A 178 32.27 28.83 50.08
CA ASP A 178 30.86 29.24 49.88
C ASP A 178 30.52 29.39 48.34
N TYR A 179 29.27 29.71 48.01
CA TYR A 179 28.69 30.32 46.78
C TYR A 179 28.90 29.71 45.36
N GLY A 180 27.80 29.69 44.59
CA GLY A 180 27.79 29.55 43.12
C GLY A 180 26.50 28.88 42.57
N LYS A 181 25.53 29.66 42.05
CA LYS A 181 24.24 29.15 41.53
C LYS A 181 23.99 29.45 40.03
N PRO A 182 23.08 28.72 39.35
CA PRO A 182 23.03 28.63 37.88
C PRO A 182 22.03 29.58 37.21
N GLY A 183 22.08 29.64 35.87
CA GLY A 183 21.08 30.29 35.01
C GLY A 183 20.53 29.37 33.91
N LYS A 184 19.25 29.54 33.56
CA LYS A 184 18.62 29.01 32.33
C LYS A 184 18.24 30.18 31.44
N VAL A 185 18.46 30.09 30.13
CA VAL A 185 17.65 30.81 29.11
C VAL A 185 17.42 29.87 27.93
N SER A 186 16.24 29.93 27.33
CA SER A 186 15.89 29.18 26.11
C SER A 186 16.12 30.06 24.88
N ASN A 187 16.29 29.49 23.69
CA ASN A 187 16.01 30.23 22.47
C ASN A 187 15.31 29.35 21.42
N LYS A 188 14.54 30.00 20.56
CA LYS A 188 13.64 29.38 19.57
C LYS A 188 13.99 29.92 18.18
N MET A 189 13.79 29.09 17.17
CA MET A 189 13.81 29.45 15.74
C MET A 189 12.60 28.79 15.07
#